data_AF-A0A3M0YBG8-F1
#
_entry.id   AF-A0A3M0YBG8-F1
#
_cell.length_a   1.000
_cell.length_b   1.000
_cell.length_c   1.000
_cell.angle_alpha   90.00
_cell.angle_beta   90.00
_cell.angle_gamma   90.00
#
_symmetry.space_group_name_H-M   'P 1'
#
loop_
_entity.id
_entity.type
_entity.pdbx_description
1 polymer ?
#
loop_
_entity_poly.entity_id
_entity_poly.type
_entity_poly.pdbx_seq_one_letter_code
_entity_poly.pdbx_strand_id
1 'polypeptide(L)'
;ISRYARLAWDTLNNAWNQWVLSYGPRRQRDFLAHLGWDSWRAQALALGTGMALFLGLLGLYLLRRHPSRDPVLAAYQRFCNKLARRGLAKRPQEGPWDFARRVREALPEKAGEVETITRYYIALRYGPSPGGYRVERLKRLVARFRP
;
A
#
# COMPACT_ATOMS: atom_id res chain seq x y z
N ILE A 1 70.70 0.08 -18.35
CA ILE A 1 69.41 0.83 -18.39
C ILE A 1 68.35 0.28 -17.41
N SER A 2 68.61 -0.78 -16.61
CA SER A 2 67.58 -1.48 -15.81
C SER A 2 67.76 -1.44 -14.28
N ARG A 3 68.31 -0.36 -13.71
CA ARG A 3 68.37 -0.15 -12.23
C ARG A 3 67.36 0.89 -11.74
N TYR A 4 67.17 1.98 -12.47
CA TYR A 4 66.21 3.02 -12.13
C TYR A 4 64.75 2.55 -12.16
N ALA A 5 64.38 1.72 -13.14
CA ALA A 5 63.02 1.17 -13.24
C ALA A 5 62.67 0.24 -12.07
N ARG A 6 63.64 -0.50 -11.51
CA ARG A 6 63.42 -1.36 -10.33
C ARG A 6 63.24 -0.55 -9.06
N LEU A 7 64.06 0.47 -8.84
CA LEU A 7 63.90 1.39 -7.71
C LEU A 7 62.57 2.15 -7.76
N ALA A 8 62.13 2.58 -8.94
CA ALA A 8 60.82 3.22 -9.12
C ALA A 8 59.65 2.25 -8.88
N TRP A 9 59.79 0.99 -9.29
CA TRP A 9 58.78 -0.04 -9.04
C TRP A 9 58.68 -0.44 -7.56
N ASP A 10 59.83 -0.57 -6.89
CA ASP A 10 59.89 -0.92 -5.47
C ASP A 10 59.34 0.21 -4.58
N THR A 11 59.54 1.47 -4.97
CA THR A 11 58.95 2.63 -4.25
C THR A 11 57.44 2.73 -4.43
N LEU A 12 56.93 2.49 -5.65
CA LEU A 12 55.48 2.41 -5.90
C LEU A 12 54.83 1.25 -5.16
N ASN A 13 55.47 0.08 -5.15
CA ASN A 13 54.96 -1.08 -4.44
C ASN A 13 54.94 -0.88 -2.92
N ASN A 14 55.96 -0.23 -2.36
CA ASN A 14 55.98 0.12 -0.94
C ASN A 14 54.94 1.18 -0.58
N ALA A 15 54.75 2.20 -1.42
CA ALA A 15 53.70 3.19 -1.23
C ALA A 15 52.30 2.56 -1.28
N TRP A 16 52.06 1.64 -2.23
CA TRP A 16 50.82 0.87 -2.33
C TRP A 16 50.60 -0.04 -1.12
N ASN A 17 51.62 -0.79 -0.71
CA ASN A 17 51.54 -1.66 0.47
C ASN A 17 51.27 -0.85 1.75
N GLN A 18 51.96 0.27 1.93
CA GLN A 18 51.69 1.16 3.05
C GLN A 18 50.29 1.74 2.96
N TRP A 19 49.80 2.14 1.77
CA TRP A 19 48.44 2.67 1.60
C TRP A 19 47.37 1.63 1.93
N VAL A 20 47.53 0.38 1.47
CA VAL A 20 46.62 -0.73 1.76
C VAL A 20 46.67 -1.15 3.24
N LEU A 21 47.85 -1.28 3.83
CA LEU A 21 48.02 -1.68 5.23
C LEU A 21 47.61 -0.58 6.22
N SER A 22 47.69 0.69 5.82
CA SER A 22 47.28 1.84 6.63
C SER A 22 45.81 2.24 6.45
N TYR A 23 45.06 1.54 5.60
CA TYR A 23 43.59 1.54 5.59
C TYR A 23 43.03 0.75 6.80
N GLY A 24 43.63 0.95 7.96
CA GLY A 24 43.19 0.37 9.21
C GLY A 24 41.96 1.09 9.78
N PRO A 25 41.21 0.44 10.69
CA PRO A 25 40.00 0.97 11.33
C PRO A 25 40.16 2.34 12.01
N ARG A 26 41.40 2.83 12.19
CA ARG A 26 41.70 4.19 12.65
C ARG A 26 41.28 5.26 11.64
N ARG A 27 41.56 5.11 10.33
CA ARG A 27 41.12 6.11 9.33
C ARG A 27 39.61 6.12 9.15
N GLN A 28 38.98 4.95 9.27
CA GLN A 28 37.52 4.84 9.25
C GLN A 28 36.90 5.57 10.45
N ARG A 29 37.50 5.44 11.64
CA ARG A 29 37.10 6.22 12.83
C ARG A 29 37.37 7.71 12.67
N ASP A 30 38.53 8.12 12.16
CA ASP A 30 38.84 9.55 11.97
C ASP A 30 37.89 10.20 10.96
N PHE A 31 37.56 9.50 9.86
CA PHE A 31 36.60 10.00 8.87
C PHE A 31 35.18 10.13 9.45
N LEU A 32 34.75 9.15 10.27
CA LEU A 32 33.47 9.21 11.00
C LEU A 32 33.48 10.27 12.11
N ALA A 33 34.63 10.49 12.76
CA ALA A 33 34.82 11.51 13.79
C ALA A 33 34.75 12.93 13.20
N HIS A 34 35.28 13.17 12.00
CA HIS A 34 35.13 14.44 11.29
C HIS A 34 33.68 14.74 10.88
N LEU A 35 32.84 13.71 10.74
CA LEU A 35 31.38 13.85 10.57
C LEU A 35 30.61 14.02 11.90
N GLY A 36 31.29 14.05 13.05
CA GLY A 36 30.67 14.14 14.37
C GLY A 36 30.08 12.83 14.88
N TRP A 37 30.45 11.68 14.30
CA TRP A 37 29.92 10.35 14.64
C TRP A 37 30.84 9.55 15.59
N ASP A 38 31.56 10.23 16.48
CA ASP A 38 32.48 9.60 17.45
C ASP A 38 31.77 9.10 18.73
N SER A 39 30.52 9.52 18.96
CA SER A 39 29.73 9.02 20.08
C SER A 39 28.85 7.83 19.65
N TRP A 40 28.99 6.70 20.33
CA TRP A 40 28.08 5.55 20.18
C TRP A 40 26.60 5.93 20.37
N ARG A 41 26.35 7.01 21.12
CA ARG A 41 25.04 7.63 21.32
C ARG A 41 24.49 8.25 20.04
N ALA A 42 25.30 8.98 19.27
CA ALA A 42 24.89 9.53 17.98
C ALA A 42 24.58 8.41 16.96
N GLN A 43 25.35 7.33 16.98
CA GLN A 43 25.11 6.16 16.12
C GLN A 43 23.80 5.45 16.51
N ALA A 44 23.57 5.24 17.81
CA ALA A 44 22.33 4.65 18.31
C ALA A 44 21.10 5.54 18.02
N LEU A 45 21.25 6.86 18.13
CA LEU A 45 20.19 7.83 17.78
C LEU A 45 19.91 7.86 16.27
N ALA A 46 20.93 7.78 15.42
CA ALA A 46 20.76 7.74 13.97
C ALA A 46 20.06 6.45 13.53
N LEU A 47 20.46 5.30 14.09
CA LEU A 47 19.81 4.01 13.83
C LEU A 47 18.37 3.99 14.37
N GLY A 48 18.15 4.50 15.57
CA GLY A 48 16.82 4.59 16.18
C GLY A 48 15.87 5.48 15.39
N THR A 49 16.32 6.67 14.98
CA THR A 49 15.52 7.60 14.17
C THR A 49 15.30 7.06 12.76
N GLY A 50 16.31 6.47 12.12
CA GLY A 50 16.18 5.82 10.82
C GLY A 50 15.17 4.67 10.84
N MET A 51 15.25 3.80 11.85
CA MET A 51 14.31 2.68 12.02
C MET A 51 12.90 3.18 12.31
N ALA A 52 12.73 4.18 13.18
CA ALA A 52 11.43 4.76 13.47
C ALA A 52 10.79 5.42 12.24
N LEU A 53 11.58 6.15 11.44
CA LEU A 53 11.12 6.73 10.18
C LEU A 53 10.75 5.66 9.16
N PHE A 54 11.58 4.61 9.01
CA PHE A 54 11.28 3.50 8.11
C PHE A 54 9.99 2.78 8.50
N LEU A 55 9.83 2.42 9.78
CA LEU A 55 8.62 1.76 10.28
C LEU A 55 7.40 2.69 10.21
N GLY A 56 7.57 3.99 10.46
CA GLY A 56 6.50 4.99 10.32
C GLY A 56 6.04 5.12 8.87
N LEU A 57 6.97 5.21 7.92
CA LEU A 57 6.67 5.27 6.49
C LEU A 57 6.09 3.95 5.98
N LEU A 58 6.61 2.80 6.42
CA LEU A 58 6.09 1.48 6.08
C LEU A 58 4.68 1.29 6.65
N GLY A 59 4.46 1.66 7.91
CA GLY A 59 3.15 1.64 8.54
C GLY A 59 2.15 2.52 7.80
N LEU A 60 2.56 3.74 7.45
CA LEU A 60 1.74 4.69 6.68
C LEU A 60 1.49 4.20 5.25
N TYR A 61 2.47 3.56 4.62
CA TYR A 61 2.32 2.89 3.32
C TYR A 61 1.32 1.74 3.41
N LEU A 62 1.43 0.86 4.42
CA LEU A 62 0.55 -0.28 4.66
C LEU A 62 -0.88 0.15 5.05
N LEU A 63 -1.03 1.19 5.87
CA LEU A 63 -2.31 1.83 6.20
C LEU A 63 -2.95 2.46 4.96
N ARG A 64 -2.16 3.11 4.10
CA ARG A 64 -2.64 3.56 2.78
C ARG A 64 -2.96 2.41 1.84
N ARG A 65 -2.26 1.28 1.99
CA ARG A 65 -2.50 0.00 1.32
C ARG A 65 -3.55 -0.88 2.01
N HIS A 66 -4.38 -0.32 2.89
CA HIS A 66 -5.59 -1.01 3.35
C HIS A 66 -6.23 -1.69 2.14
N PRO A 67 -6.49 -3.01 2.17
CA PRO A 67 -6.98 -3.74 1.02
C PRO A 67 -8.21 -2.99 0.57
N SER A 68 -8.15 -2.47 -0.66
CA SER A 68 -9.18 -1.67 -1.30
C SER A 68 -10.52 -2.23 -0.85
N ARG A 69 -11.26 -1.48 -0.02
CA ARG A 69 -12.62 -1.85 0.41
C ARG A 69 -13.28 -2.47 -0.80
N ASP A 70 -13.58 -3.78 -0.74
CA ASP A 70 -14.00 -4.53 -1.92
C ASP A 70 -14.90 -3.63 -2.77
N PRO A 71 -14.43 -3.19 -3.95
CA PRO A 71 -15.08 -2.10 -4.66
C PRO A 71 -16.50 -2.48 -5.08
N VAL A 72 -16.79 -3.79 -5.14
CA VAL A 72 -18.13 -4.36 -5.30
C VAL A 72 -18.97 -4.11 -4.05
N LEU A 73 -18.45 -4.45 -2.86
CA LEU A 73 -19.12 -4.21 -1.58
C LEU A 73 -19.35 -2.71 -1.31
N ALA A 74 -18.36 -1.87 -1.59
CA ALA A 74 -18.49 -0.42 -1.42
C ALA A 74 -19.59 0.16 -2.32
N ALA A 75 -19.68 -0.30 -3.58
CA ALA A 75 -20.76 0.10 -4.48
C ALA A 75 -22.13 -0.36 -3.96
N TYR A 76 -22.23 -1.60 -3.47
CA TYR A 76 -23.49 -2.11 -2.91
C TYR A 76 -23.90 -1.42 -1.60
N GLN A 77 -22.96 -1.07 -0.74
CA GLN A 77 -23.23 -0.27 0.47
C GLN A 77 -23.79 1.11 0.11
N ARG A 78 -23.28 1.77 -0.94
CA ARG A 78 -23.85 3.04 -1.43
C ARG A 78 -25.30 2.88 -1.88
N PHE A 79 -25.62 1.76 -2.54
CA PHE A 79 -27.00 1.43 -2.91
C PHE A 79 -27.90 1.24 -1.68
N CYS A 80 -27.45 0.45 -0.70
CA CYS A 80 -28.17 0.25 0.56
C CYS A 80 -28.39 1.57 1.31
N ASN A 81 -27.39 2.46 1.34
CA ASN A 81 -27.48 3.76 2.01
C ASN A 81 -28.48 4.69 1.32
N LYS A 82 -28.58 4.67 -0.01
CA LYS A 82 -29.60 5.43 -0.76
C LYS A 82 -31.01 4.99 -0.37
N LEU A 83 -31.23 3.67 -0.24
CA LEU A 83 -32.50 3.10 0.20
C LEU A 83 -32.79 3.37 1.68
N ALA A 84 -31.77 3.32 2.54
CA ALA A 84 -31.90 3.64 3.96
C ALA A 84 -32.39 5.08 4.19
N ARG A 85 -31.97 6.04 3.35
CA ARG A 85 -32.49 7.42 3.38
C ARG A 85 -33.98 7.53 3.07
N ARG A 86 -34.56 6.52 2.41
CA ARG A 86 -36.01 6.38 2.16
C ARG A 86 -36.70 5.49 3.20
N GLY A 87 -36.04 5.17 4.31
CA GLY A 87 -36.58 4.29 5.36
C GLY A 87 -36.41 2.79 5.08
N LEU A 88 -35.83 2.40 3.94
CA LEU A 88 -35.61 1.01 3.55
C LEU A 88 -34.18 0.56 3.90
N ALA A 89 -33.88 0.49 5.19
CA ALA A 89 -32.58 0.00 5.68
C ALA A 89 -32.50 -1.53 5.57
N LYS A 90 -31.36 -2.05 5.09
CA LYS A 90 -31.09 -3.49 5.04
C LYS A 90 -30.82 -4.02 6.46
N ARG A 91 -31.44 -5.14 6.84
CA ARG A 91 -31.18 -5.78 8.15
C ARG A 91 -29.85 -6.58 8.14
N PRO A 92 -29.18 -6.75 9.29
CA PRO A 92 -27.92 -7.50 9.36
C PRO A 92 -28.04 -8.93 8.84
N GLN A 93 -29.10 -9.64 9.25
CA GLN A 93 -29.39 -11.03 8.89
C GLN A 93 -30.07 -11.20 7.52
N GLU A 94 -30.42 -10.10 6.84
CA GLU A 94 -31.14 -10.16 5.58
C GLU A 94 -30.18 -10.39 4.41
N GLY A 95 -30.46 -11.37 3.55
CA GLY A 95 -29.68 -11.61 2.34
C GLY A 95 -29.85 -10.48 1.31
N PRO A 96 -28.93 -10.35 0.33
CA PRO A 96 -29.07 -9.35 -0.73
C PRO A 96 -30.34 -9.51 -1.56
N TRP A 97 -30.76 -10.75 -1.83
CA TRP A 97 -31.99 -11.07 -2.54
C TRP A 97 -33.25 -10.77 -1.73
N ASP A 98 -33.27 -11.13 -0.44
CA ASP A 98 -34.41 -10.85 0.44
C ASP A 98 -34.61 -9.34 0.61
N PHE A 99 -33.52 -8.61 0.81
CA PHE A 99 -33.54 -7.16 0.86
C PHE A 99 -34.11 -6.56 -0.43
N ALA A 100 -33.63 -7.04 -1.59
CA ALA A 100 -34.12 -6.58 -2.88
C ALA A 100 -35.61 -6.88 -3.09
N ARG A 101 -36.09 -8.05 -2.68
CA ARG A 101 -37.52 -8.41 -2.74
C ARG A 101 -38.36 -7.43 -1.93
N ARG A 102 -38.00 -7.18 -0.67
CA ARG A 102 -38.69 -6.22 0.19
C ARG A 102 -38.66 -4.79 -0.37
N VAL A 103 -37.52 -4.37 -0.94
CA VAL A 103 -37.41 -3.04 -1.56
C VAL A 103 -38.28 -2.93 -2.81
N ARG A 104 -38.39 -3.99 -3.62
CA ARG A 104 -39.25 -4.01 -4.82
C ARG A 104 -40.74 -3.94 -4.46
N GLU A 105 -41.14 -4.59 -3.37
CA GLU A 105 -42.50 -4.49 -2.84
C GLU A 105 -42.82 -3.07 -2.35
N ALA A 106 -41.83 -2.39 -1.75
CA ALA A 106 -41.99 -1.02 -1.26
C ALA A 106 -41.84 0.08 -2.34
N LEU A 107 -41.09 -0.17 -3.42
CA LEU A 107 -40.85 0.74 -4.55
C LEU A 107 -41.05 0.01 -5.89
N PRO A 108 -42.30 -0.32 -6.28
CA PRO A 108 -42.59 -1.08 -7.50
C PRO A 108 -42.06 -0.41 -8.77
N GLU A 109 -42.07 0.92 -8.83
CA GLU A 109 -41.58 1.72 -9.95
C GLU A 109 -40.06 1.61 -10.15
N LYS A 110 -39.33 1.17 -9.12
CA LYS A 110 -37.89 0.93 -9.15
C LYS A 110 -37.51 -0.54 -9.15
N ALA A 111 -38.49 -1.44 -9.24
CA ALA A 111 -38.27 -2.86 -9.05
C ALA A 111 -37.24 -3.45 -10.04
N GLY A 112 -37.32 -3.06 -11.32
CA GLY A 112 -36.38 -3.51 -12.35
C GLY A 112 -34.94 -3.04 -12.13
N GLU A 113 -34.75 -1.78 -11.69
CA GLU A 113 -33.43 -1.23 -11.36
C GLU A 113 -32.82 -1.94 -10.14
N VAL A 114 -33.63 -2.16 -9.09
CA VAL A 114 -33.24 -2.85 -7.85
C VAL A 114 -32.83 -4.30 -8.13
N GLU A 115 -33.61 -5.02 -8.93
CA GLU A 115 -33.29 -6.39 -9.34
C GLU A 115 -31.99 -6.43 -10.15
N THR A 116 -31.83 -5.52 -11.11
CA THR A 116 -30.63 -5.44 -11.95
C THR A 116 -29.37 -5.22 -11.11
N ILE A 117 -29.40 -4.24 -10.20
CA ILE A 117 -28.27 -3.94 -9.31
C ILE A 117 -27.94 -5.13 -8.41
N THR A 118 -28.96 -5.78 -7.85
CA THR A 118 -28.79 -6.91 -6.92
C THR A 118 -28.21 -8.13 -7.62
N ARG A 119 -28.73 -8.49 -8.81
CA ARG A 119 -28.15 -9.57 -9.63
C ARG A 119 -26.69 -9.30 -9.96
N TYR A 120 -26.37 -8.08 -10.38
CA TYR A 120 -25.01 -7.69 -10.75
C TYR A 120 -24.06 -7.76 -9.56
N TYR A 121 -24.50 -7.31 -8.38
CA TYR A 121 -23.73 -7.43 -7.13
C TYR A 121 -23.45 -8.89 -6.78
N ILE A 122 -24.47 -9.76 -6.79
CA ILE A 122 -24.34 -11.17 -6.43
C ILE A 122 -23.39 -11.89 -7.39
N ALA A 123 -23.53 -11.66 -8.69
CA ALA A 123 -22.62 -12.23 -9.69
C ALA A 123 -21.17 -11.78 -9.50
N LEU A 124 -20.93 -10.55 -9.04
CA LEU A 124 -19.57 -10.06 -8.78
C LEU A 124 -18.99 -10.52 -7.45
N ARG A 125 -19.82 -10.66 -6.43
CA ARG A 125 -19.41 -11.02 -5.06
C ARG A 125 -19.21 -12.53 -4.89
N TYR A 126 -20.03 -13.34 -5.56
CA TYR A 126 -20.08 -14.80 -5.38
C TYR A 126 -19.75 -15.57 -6.66
N GLY A 127 -19.52 -14.89 -7.79
CA GLY A 127 -19.14 -15.52 -9.06
C GLY A 127 -17.63 -15.62 -9.28
N PRO A 128 -17.17 -16.42 -10.26
CA PRO A 128 -15.76 -16.58 -10.57
C PRO A 128 -15.14 -15.28 -11.11
N SER A 129 -14.06 -14.87 -10.45
CA SER A 129 -13.20 -13.69 -10.67
C SER A 129 -13.84 -12.47 -11.38
N PRO A 130 -14.22 -11.42 -10.63
CA PRO A 130 -14.77 -10.20 -11.21
C PRO A 130 -13.70 -9.41 -11.96
N GLY A 131 -13.75 -9.41 -13.30
CA GLY A 131 -12.94 -8.48 -14.10
C GLY A 131 -13.30 -7.01 -13.81
N GLY A 132 -12.31 -6.12 -13.74
CA GLY A 132 -12.49 -4.72 -13.30
C GLY A 132 -13.57 -3.93 -14.06
N TYR A 133 -13.79 -4.22 -15.35
CA TYR A 133 -14.86 -3.61 -16.16
C TYR A 133 -16.27 -3.84 -15.58
N ARG A 134 -16.51 -5.01 -14.98
CA ARG A 134 -17.82 -5.35 -14.43
C ARG A 134 -18.10 -4.56 -13.13
N VAL A 135 -17.08 -4.26 -12.34
CA VAL A 135 -17.20 -3.44 -11.12
C VAL A 135 -17.60 -1.99 -11.46
N GLU A 136 -17.02 -1.41 -12.51
CA GLU A 136 -17.37 -0.05 -12.96
C GLU A 136 -18.80 0.04 -13.50
N ARG A 137 -19.32 -1.03 -14.09
CA ARG A 137 -20.74 -1.09 -14.48
C ARG A 137 -21.67 -1.07 -13.26
N LEU A 138 -21.37 -1.84 -12.20
CA LEU A 138 -22.13 -1.79 -10.95
C LEU A 138 -22.13 -0.38 -10.35
N LYS A 139 -20.95 0.26 -10.27
CA LYS A 139 -20.83 1.64 -9.76
C LYS A 139 -21.70 2.63 -10.54
N ARG A 140 -21.75 2.53 -11.87
CA ARG A 140 -22.58 3.39 -12.72
C ARG A 140 -24.08 3.16 -12.50
N LEU A 141 -24.52 1.89 -12.41
CA LEU A 141 -25.91 1.56 -12.12
C LEU A 141 -26.33 2.14 -10.76
N VAL A 142 -25.53 1.90 -9.71
CA VAL A 142 -25.79 2.45 -8.38
C VAL A 142 -25.75 3.97 -8.38
N ALA A 143 -24.86 4.62 -9.13
CA ALA A 143 -24.78 6.08 -9.20
C ALA A 143 -26.05 6.70 -9.80
N ARG A 144 -26.57 6.10 -10.89
CA ARG A 144 -27.79 6.55 -11.58
C ARG A 144 -29.07 6.26 -10.80
N PHE A 145 -29.09 5.19 -10.00
CA PHE A 145 -30.24 4.82 -9.19
C PHE A 145 -30.63 5.95 -8.22
N ARG A 146 -31.89 6.39 -8.32
CA ARG A 146 -32.51 7.36 -7.41
C ARG A 146 -33.77 6.72 -6.82
N PRO A 147 -33.72 6.26 -5.57
CA PRO A 147 -34.89 5.74 -4.87
C PRO A 147 -35.80 6.88 -4.44
#